data_AF-A0A015K2F6-F1
#
_entry.id   AF-A0A015K2F6-F1
#
_cell.length_a   1.000
_cell.length_b   1.000
_cell.length_c   1.000
_cell.angle_alpha   90.00
_cell.angle_beta   90.00
_cell.angle_gamma   90.00
#
_symmetry.space_group_name_H-M   'P 1'
#
loop_
_entity.id
_entity.type
_entity.pdbx_description
1 polymer ?
#
loop_
_entity_poly.entity_id
_entity_poly.type
_entity_poly.pdbx_seq_one_letter_code
_entity_poly.pdbx_strand_id
1 'polypeptide(L)'
;MWCDNCCLLFPLRAGAMALGVIMALYQIGAGIFLFQLGEFFFTLFKEAAIYGGYAMGQGALALLAVIALSSRSYVFSRFIFLLYPVIIVLGAVRAGVMVWSLNKYSDRIIWSCNNGGVSWVQAHEEYNGFKPPPALYDSPKLPNQFCTAGVKQISNVFALFLVVDFVLMLYFYFLIWRFNVRLQHYPVQKNDLVYP
;
A
#
# COMPACT_ATOMS: atom_id res chain seq x y z
N MET A 1 -4.89 -34.86 -6.37
CA MET A 1 -3.93 -34.35 -7.37
C MET A 1 -4.18 -32.87 -7.55
N TRP A 2 -3.44 -32.02 -6.83
CA TRP A 2 -3.50 -30.58 -7.06
C TRP A 2 -2.54 -30.25 -8.21
N CYS A 3 -3.04 -29.51 -9.18
CA CYS A 3 -2.36 -29.23 -10.43
C CYS A 3 -1.12 -28.33 -10.20
N ASP A 4 0.07 -28.87 -10.50
CA ASP A 4 1.38 -28.24 -10.26
C ASP A 4 1.56 -26.88 -10.93
N ASN A 5 0.70 -26.52 -11.89
CA ASN A 5 0.67 -25.21 -12.57
C ASN A 5 -0.66 -24.44 -12.47
N CYS A 6 -1.69 -24.92 -11.77
CA CYS A 6 -2.98 -24.24 -11.80
C CYS A 6 -2.95 -22.89 -11.04
N CYS A 7 -3.42 -21.82 -11.68
CA CYS A 7 -3.41 -20.42 -11.21
C CYS A 7 -2.03 -19.75 -11.06
N LEU A 8 -0.97 -20.29 -11.68
CA LEU A 8 0.31 -19.60 -11.81
C LEU A 8 0.33 -18.75 -13.09
N LEU A 9 0.16 -17.43 -12.94
CA LEU A 9 0.40 -16.47 -14.02
C LEU A 9 1.91 -16.34 -14.31
N PHE A 10 2.75 -16.55 -13.29
CA PHE A 10 4.21 -16.43 -13.37
C PHE A 10 4.92 -17.67 -12.77
N PRO A 11 6.19 -17.94 -13.17
CA PRO A 11 6.99 -19.02 -12.59
C PRO A 11 7.10 -18.86 -11.06
N LEU A 12 6.81 -19.93 -10.30
CA LEU A 12 6.58 -19.88 -8.85
C LEU A 12 7.59 -19.06 -8.03
N ARG A 13 8.89 -19.15 -8.37
CA ARG A 13 9.96 -18.47 -7.63
C ARG A 13 10.31 -17.10 -8.23
N ALA A 14 10.74 -17.08 -9.49
CA ALA A 14 11.16 -15.84 -10.14
C ALA A 14 9.98 -14.85 -10.31
N GLY A 15 8.79 -15.38 -10.60
CA GLY A 15 7.55 -14.62 -10.68
C GLY A 15 7.11 -14.02 -9.36
N ALA A 16 7.19 -14.79 -8.27
CA ALA A 16 6.90 -14.27 -6.93
C ALA A 16 7.93 -13.20 -6.51
N MET A 17 9.21 -13.36 -6.83
CA MET A 17 10.22 -12.34 -6.58
C MET A 17 9.93 -11.05 -7.38
N ALA A 18 9.65 -11.17 -8.67
CA ALA A 18 9.35 -10.03 -9.53
C ALA A 18 8.10 -9.28 -9.03
N LEU A 19 7.02 -10.00 -8.70
CA LEU A 19 5.82 -9.41 -8.14
C LEU A 19 6.09 -8.73 -6.79
N GLY A 20 6.90 -9.37 -5.92
CA GLY A 20 7.29 -8.80 -4.64
C GLY A 20 8.08 -7.49 -4.78
N VAL A 21 8.99 -7.41 -5.76
CA VAL A 21 9.74 -6.18 -6.06
C VAL A 21 8.81 -5.09 -6.61
N ILE A 22 7.92 -5.42 -7.53
CA ILE A 22 6.94 -4.46 -8.07
C ILE A 22 6.03 -3.93 -6.96
N MET A 23 5.52 -4.80 -6.10
CA MET A 23 4.72 -4.42 -4.94
C MET A 23 5.49 -3.54 -3.97
N ALA A 24 6.77 -3.84 -3.69
CA ALA A 24 7.60 -3.01 -2.84
C ALA A 24 7.79 -1.61 -3.42
N LEU A 25 8.11 -1.50 -4.71
CA LEU A 25 8.28 -0.22 -5.40
C LEU A 25 6.97 0.60 -5.40
N TYR A 26 5.86 -0.06 -5.72
CA TYR A 26 4.54 0.58 -5.72
C TYR A 26 4.15 1.09 -4.33
N GLN A 27 4.34 0.29 -3.28
CA GLN A 27 3.97 0.67 -1.91
C GLN A 27 4.89 1.72 -1.29
N ILE A 28 6.19 1.65 -1.56
CA ILE A 28 7.14 2.69 -1.12
C ILE A 28 6.84 4.01 -1.85
N GLY A 29 6.59 3.95 -3.17
CA GLY A 29 6.19 5.12 -3.95
C GLY A 29 4.88 5.74 -3.45
N ALA A 30 3.86 4.91 -3.19
CA ALA A 30 2.59 5.35 -2.62
C ALA A 30 2.76 5.92 -1.20
N GLY A 31 3.64 5.34 -0.38
CA GLY A 31 3.97 5.84 0.95
C GLY A 31 4.61 7.23 0.90
N ILE A 32 5.62 7.43 0.04
CA ILE A 32 6.26 8.74 -0.18
C ILE A 32 5.24 9.77 -0.66
N PHE A 33 4.39 9.39 -1.62
CA PHE A 33 3.31 10.25 -2.11
C PHE A 33 2.37 10.68 -0.98
N LEU A 34 1.96 9.76 -0.10
CA LEU A 34 1.10 10.06 1.04
C LEU A 34 1.78 10.95 2.09
N PHE A 35 3.09 10.83 2.30
CA PHE A 35 3.80 11.71 3.23
C PHE A 35 3.94 13.14 2.72
N GLN A 36 4.10 13.34 1.41
CA GLN A 36 4.28 14.68 0.84
C GLN A 36 2.96 15.37 0.49
N LEU A 37 2.03 14.63 -0.09
CA LEU A 37 0.78 15.17 -0.63
C LEU A 37 -0.46 14.72 0.14
N GLY A 38 -0.33 13.77 1.08
CA GLY A 38 -1.48 13.24 1.80
C GLY A 38 -2.18 14.25 2.67
N GLU A 39 -1.50 15.31 3.15
CA GLU A 39 -2.12 16.38 3.94
C GLU A 39 -3.18 17.16 3.14
N PHE A 40 -3.06 17.23 1.81
CA PHE A 40 -4.05 17.90 0.95
C PHE A 40 -5.30 17.04 0.69
N PHE A 41 -5.15 15.71 0.73
CA PHE A 41 -6.25 14.78 0.45
C PHE A 41 -6.94 14.31 1.74
N PHE A 42 -6.19 14.14 2.83
CA PHE A 42 -6.67 13.67 4.13
C PHE A 42 -6.56 14.80 5.14
N THR A 43 -7.67 15.53 5.29
CA THR A 43 -7.73 16.77 6.09
C THR A 43 -7.91 16.56 7.59
N LEU A 44 -7.72 15.33 8.08
CA LEU A 44 -7.76 15.00 9.50
C LEU A 44 -6.34 14.86 10.02
N PHE A 45 -6.11 15.36 11.23
CA PHE A 45 -4.80 15.41 11.85
C PHE A 45 -4.08 14.04 11.81
N LYS A 46 -2.93 14.00 11.13
CA LYS A 46 -2.02 12.84 11.00
C LYS A 46 -2.57 11.58 10.32
N GLU A 47 -3.75 11.61 9.69
CA GLU A 47 -4.26 10.43 8.98
C GLU A 47 -3.36 10.01 7.80
N ALA A 48 -2.88 10.97 7.02
CA ALA A 48 -1.96 10.74 5.92
C ALA A 48 -0.69 9.99 6.34
N ALA A 49 -0.14 10.33 7.52
CA ALA A 49 1.05 9.68 8.05
C ALA A 49 0.79 8.23 8.46
N ILE A 50 -0.39 7.91 8.98
CA ILE A 50 -0.80 6.54 9.34
C ILE A 50 -0.91 5.69 8.06
N TYR A 51 -1.56 6.21 7.02
CA TYR A 51 -1.70 5.50 5.75
C TYR A 51 -0.37 5.32 5.01
N GLY A 52 0.50 6.34 5.05
CA GLY A 52 1.86 6.27 4.50
C GLY A 52 2.74 5.29 5.27
N GLY A 53 2.65 5.27 6.59
CA GLY A 53 3.38 4.33 7.46
C GLY A 53 2.97 2.88 7.19
N TYR A 54 1.68 2.62 7.00
CA TYR A 54 1.20 1.30 6.59
C TYR A 54 1.77 0.89 5.22
N ALA A 55 1.71 1.77 4.22
CA ALA A 55 2.22 1.48 2.88
C ALA A 55 3.73 1.15 2.92
N MET A 56 4.52 1.92 3.68
CA MET A 56 5.94 1.63 3.90
C MET A 56 6.16 0.28 4.59
N GLY A 57 5.37 -0.04 5.62
CA GLY A 57 5.43 -1.33 6.32
C GLY A 57 5.12 -2.51 5.40
N GLN A 58 4.12 -2.37 4.54
CA GLN A 58 3.80 -3.37 3.52
C GLN A 58 4.92 -3.50 2.48
N GLY A 59 5.52 -2.40 2.03
CA GLY A 59 6.67 -2.40 1.14
C GLY A 59 7.87 -3.13 1.75
N ALA A 60 8.18 -2.87 3.03
CA ALA A 60 9.22 -3.57 3.76
C ALA A 60 8.94 -5.08 3.87
N LEU A 61 7.69 -5.46 4.15
CA LEU A 61 7.30 -6.86 4.21
C LEU A 61 7.43 -7.56 2.85
N ALA A 62 7.10 -6.87 1.76
CA ALA A 62 7.27 -7.39 0.40
C ALA A 62 8.76 -7.65 0.10
N LEU A 63 9.67 -6.77 0.52
CA LEU A 63 11.12 -6.99 0.41
C LEU A 63 11.59 -8.18 1.26
N LEU A 64 11.11 -8.31 2.50
CA LEU A 64 11.40 -9.48 3.33
C LEU A 64 10.91 -10.77 2.65
N ALA A 65 9.75 -10.75 1.99
CA ALA A 65 9.24 -11.88 1.23
C ALA A 65 10.13 -12.25 0.04
N VAL A 66 10.67 -11.26 -0.68
CA VAL A 66 11.64 -11.50 -1.76
C VAL A 66 12.91 -12.17 -1.22
N ILE A 67 13.41 -11.73 -0.06
CA ILE A 67 14.58 -12.32 0.61
C ILE A 67 14.27 -13.75 1.09
N ALA A 68 13.06 -14.03 1.56
CA ALA A 68 12.62 -15.37 1.93
C ALA A 68 12.61 -16.33 0.73
N LEU A 69 12.06 -15.87 -0.39
CA LEU A 69 11.99 -16.62 -1.62
C LEU A 69 13.39 -16.85 -2.23
N SER A 70 14.34 -15.93 -2.00
CA SER A 70 15.70 -16.04 -2.52
C SER A 70 16.52 -17.09 -1.75
N SER A 71 16.45 -17.04 -0.43
CA SER A 71 17.17 -17.92 0.50
C SER A 71 16.57 -19.32 0.64
N ARG A 72 15.34 -19.56 0.14
CA ARG A 72 14.59 -20.83 0.32
C ARG A 72 14.43 -21.24 1.79
N SER A 73 14.42 -20.27 2.71
CA SER A 73 14.28 -20.53 4.14
C SER A 73 12.84 -20.91 4.50
N TYR A 74 12.66 -22.09 5.09
CA TYR A 74 11.36 -22.58 5.57
C TYR A 74 10.81 -21.71 6.71
N VAL A 75 11.65 -21.43 7.72
CA VAL A 75 11.27 -20.63 8.90
C VAL A 75 10.80 -19.25 8.47
N PHE A 76 11.55 -18.60 7.57
CA PHE A 76 11.26 -17.24 7.15
C PHE A 76 10.02 -17.16 6.25
N SER A 77 9.82 -18.14 5.36
CA SER A 77 8.60 -18.24 4.55
C SER A 77 7.35 -18.48 5.40
N ARG A 78 7.46 -19.28 6.47
CA ARG A 78 6.36 -19.55 7.41
C ARG A 78 6.01 -18.32 8.25
N PHE A 79 7.01 -17.56 8.71
CA PHE A 79 6.78 -16.30 9.42
C PHE A 79 5.99 -15.32 8.57
N ILE A 80 6.40 -15.13 7.31
CA ILE A 80 5.72 -14.21 6.39
C ILE A 80 4.32 -14.72 6.06
N PHE A 81 4.14 -16.01 5.82
CA PHE A 81 2.82 -16.61 5.60
C PHE A 81 1.84 -16.34 6.76
N LEU A 82 2.31 -16.33 8.01
CA LEU A 82 1.48 -16.05 9.18
C LEU A 82 1.20 -14.55 9.34
N LEU A 83 2.17 -13.69 9.05
CA LEU A 83 2.03 -12.24 9.18
C LEU A 83 1.15 -11.62 8.08
N TYR A 84 1.27 -12.12 6.86
CA TYR A 84 0.62 -11.54 5.68
C TYR A 84 -0.92 -11.42 5.74
N PRO A 85 -1.71 -12.39 6.26
CA PRO A 85 -3.16 -12.22 6.37
C PRO A 85 -3.56 -11.05 7.28
N VAL A 86 -2.79 -10.78 8.34
CA VAL A 86 -3.02 -9.61 9.21
C VAL A 86 -2.85 -8.33 8.40
N ILE A 87 -1.81 -8.26 7.57
CA ILE A 87 -1.57 -7.11 6.69
C ILE A 87 -2.68 -6.96 5.64
N ILE A 88 -3.17 -8.04 5.03
CA ILE A 88 -4.30 -7.98 4.08
C ILE A 88 -5.54 -7.36 4.74
N VAL A 89 -5.88 -7.80 5.95
CA VAL A 89 -7.05 -7.27 6.67
C VAL A 89 -6.88 -5.78 6.97
N LEU A 90 -5.70 -5.37 7.47
CA LEU A 90 -5.39 -3.97 7.68
C LEU A 90 -5.42 -3.15 6.38
N GLY A 91 -5.04 -3.76 5.26
CA GLY A 91 -5.09 -3.15 3.93
C GLY A 91 -6.50 -2.89 3.45
N ALA A 92 -7.41 -3.84 3.68
CA ALA A 92 -8.83 -3.68 3.38
C ALA A 92 -9.47 -2.56 4.22
N VAL A 93 -9.19 -2.53 5.53
CA VAL A 93 -9.65 -1.46 6.43
C VAL A 93 -9.10 -0.11 5.97
N ARG A 94 -7.80 -0.02 5.69
CA ARG A 94 -7.16 1.20 5.19
C ARG A 94 -7.84 1.69 3.92
N ALA A 95 -8.01 0.83 2.93
CA ALA A 95 -8.63 1.20 1.65
C ALA A 95 -10.06 1.73 1.86
N GLY A 96 -10.85 1.07 2.71
CA GLY A 96 -12.20 1.50 3.06
C GLY A 96 -12.23 2.89 3.71
N VAL A 97 -11.38 3.12 4.71
CA VAL A 97 -11.33 4.41 5.41
C VAL A 97 -10.82 5.52 4.48
N MET A 98 -9.82 5.25 3.64
CA MET A 98 -9.30 6.24 2.69
C MET A 98 -10.36 6.65 1.65
N VAL A 99 -11.11 5.71 1.09
CA VAL A 99 -12.19 6.03 0.14
C VAL A 99 -13.32 6.80 0.83
N TRP A 100 -13.66 6.41 2.06
CA TRP A 100 -14.68 7.11 2.85
C TRP A 100 -14.28 8.55 3.18
N SER A 101 -13.07 8.77 3.69
CA SER A 101 -12.60 10.10 4.09
C SER A 101 -12.50 11.03 2.88
N LEU A 102 -12.02 10.52 1.74
CA LEU A 102 -11.87 11.31 0.52
C LEU A 102 -13.23 11.73 -0.07
N ASN A 103 -14.27 10.90 0.06
CA ASN A 103 -15.63 11.28 -0.30
C ASN A 103 -16.24 12.27 0.71
N LYS A 104 -16.08 12.02 2.01
CA LYS A 104 -16.67 12.82 3.09
C LYS A 104 -16.09 14.23 3.17
N TYR A 105 -14.80 14.41 2.91
CA TYR A 105 -14.08 15.68 3.01
C TYR A 105 -13.81 16.33 1.65
N SER A 106 -14.54 15.94 0.61
CA SER A 106 -14.38 16.47 -0.75
C SER A 106 -14.52 17.99 -0.83
N ASP A 107 -15.38 18.61 -0.02
CA ASP A 107 -15.57 20.06 0.05
C ASP A 107 -14.30 20.81 0.52
N ARG A 108 -13.52 20.21 1.43
CA ARG A 108 -12.28 20.81 1.94
C ARG A 108 -11.18 20.80 0.88
N ILE A 109 -11.16 19.77 0.04
CA ILE A 109 -10.24 19.67 -1.11
C ILE A 109 -10.59 20.73 -2.16
N ILE A 110 -11.88 20.94 -2.44
CA ILE A 110 -12.35 22.00 -3.35
C ILE A 110 -11.93 23.37 -2.83
N TRP A 111 -12.07 23.61 -1.52
CA TRP A 111 -11.59 24.85 -0.91
C TRP A 111 -10.09 25.04 -1.08
N SER A 112 -9.27 24.01 -0.85
CA SER A 112 -7.81 24.07 -1.06
C SER A 112 -7.46 24.43 -2.51
N CYS A 113 -8.20 23.90 -3.48
CA CYS A 113 -8.04 24.26 -4.89
C CYS A 113 -8.40 25.72 -5.18
N ASN A 114 -9.49 26.23 -4.60
CA ASN A 114 -9.94 27.60 -4.83
C ASN A 114 -9.05 28.66 -4.15
N ASN A 115 -8.22 28.26 -3.18
CA ASN A 115 -7.33 29.14 -2.42
C ASN A 115 -5.85 28.97 -2.81
N GLY A 116 -5.56 28.58 -4.05
CA GLY A 116 -4.19 28.52 -4.57
C GLY A 116 -3.38 27.32 -4.10
N GLY A 117 -4.04 26.22 -3.71
CA GLY A 117 -3.39 24.95 -3.36
C GLY A 117 -2.87 24.87 -1.93
N VAL A 118 -3.40 25.71 -1.03
CA VAL A 118 -3.04 25.73 0.41
C VAL A 118 -3.74 24.59 1.14
N SER A 119 -3.04 23.93 2.08
CA SER A 119 -3.64 22.83 2.85
C SER A 119 -4.74 23.35 3.80
N TRP A 120 -5.87 22.64 3.85
CA TRP A 120 -6.98 23.00 4.75
C TRP A 120 -6.55 22.94 6.22
N VAL A 121 -5.73 21.95 6.58
CA VAL A 121 -5.26 21.69 7.95
C VAL A 121 -4.39 22.84 8.45
N GLN A 122 -3.44 23.32 7.65
CA GLN A 122 -2.61 24.48 7.99
C GLN A 122 -3.44 25.77 8.13
N ALA A 123 -4.47 25.94 7.29
CA ALA A 123 -5.28 27.15 7.32
C ALA A 123 -6.25 27.22 8.51
N HIS A 124 -6.75 26.08 9.00
CA HIS A 124 -7.86 26.04 9.97
C HIS A 124 -7.58 25.27 11.27
N GLU A 125 -6.78 24.20 11.26
CA GLU A 125 -6.63 23.31 12.43
C GLU A 125 -5.33 23.59 13.21
N GLU A 126 -4.24 24.01 12.56
CA GLU A 126 -2.95 24.20 13.23
C GLU A 126 -2.82 25.56 13.94
N TYR A 127 -3.63 26.57 13.60
CA TYR A 127 -3.40 27.96 14.02
C TYR A 127 -4.51 28.68 14.81
N ASN A 128 -5.55 28.00 15.31
CA ASN A 128 -6.59 28.61 16.17
C ASN A 128 -7.12 29.96 15.65
N GLY A 129 -7.45 30.04 14.36
CA GLY A 129 -7.91 31.26 13.70
C GLY A 129 -7.29 31.42 12.31
N PHE A 130 -8.09 31.92 11.38
CA PHE A 130 -7.69 32.13 9.98
C PHE A 130 -6.48 33.08 9.93
N LYS A 131 -5.29 32.53 9.65
CA LYS A 131 -4.14 33.33 9.23
C LYS A 131 -3.99 33.15 7.71
N PRO A 132 -3.89 34.24 6.93
CA PRO A 132 -3.64 34.12 5.51
C PRO A 132 -2.36 33.30 5.27
N PRO A 133 -2.31 32.50 4.19
CA PRO A 133 -1.22 31.57 3.96
C PRO A 133 0.14 32.29 4.02
N PRO A 134 1.16 31.68 4.64
CA PRO A 134 2.51 32.24 4.62
C PRO A 134 2.95 32.51 3.18
N ALA A 135 3.67 33.62 2.99
CA ALA A 135 4.06 34.13 1.68
C ALA A 135 4.67 33.03 0.80
N LEU A 136 4.03 32.81 -0.36
CA LEU A 136 4.40 32.23 -1.66
C LEU A 136 5.52 31.16 -1.81
N TYR A 137 6.50 31.02 -0.92
CA TYR A 137 7.80 30.39 -1.17
C TYR A 137 8.19 29.15 -0.31
N ASP A 138 7.58 28.87 0.84
CA ASP A 138 8.11 27.83 1.76
C ASP A 138 7.16 26.65 2.11
N SER A 139 6.01 26.52 1.45
CA SER A 139 5.06 25.43 1.75
C SER A 139 4.75 24.59 0.52
N PRO A 140 4.61 23.25 0.66
CA PRO A 140 4.14 22.42 -0.44
C PRO A 140 2.78 22.94 -0.91
N LYS A 141 2.56 22.98 -2.23
CA LYS A 141 1.27 23.37 -2.83
C LYS A 141 0.67 22.18 -3.53
N LEU A 142 -0.65 22.06 -3.47
CA LEU A 142 -1.36 21.10 -4.30
C LEU A 142 -1.11 21.44 -5.78
N PRO A 143 -0.61 20.50 -6.61
CA PRO A 143 -0.39 20.76 -8.03
C PRO A 143 -1.71 21.11 -8.74
N ASN A 144 -1.70 22.16 -9.57
CA ASN A 144 -2.89 22.63 -10.31
C ASN A 144 -3.53 21.55 -11.19
N GLN A 145 -2.77 20.52 -11.57
CA GLN A 145 -3.27 19.35 -12.31
C GLN A 145 -4.35 18.59 -11.52
N PHE A 146 -4.25 18.51 -10.19
CA PHE A 146 -5.28 17.87 -9.37
C PHE A 146 -6.56 18.70 -9.31
N CYS A 147 -6.44 20.03 -9.29
CA CYS A 147 -7.60 20.92 -9.25
C CYS A 147 -8.35 20.97 -10.59
N THR A 148 -7.66 20.78 -11.71
CA THR A 148 -8.28 20.74 -13.04
C THR A 148 -8.94 19.40 -13.37
N ALA A 149 -8.40 18.29 -12.84
CA ALA A 149 -8.97 16.94 -13.03
C ALA A 149 -10.29 16.74 -12.25
N GLY A 150 -10.47 17.45 -11.14
CA GLY A 150 -11.68 17.40 -10.31
C GLY A 150 -11.68 16.27 -9.28
N VAL A 151 -12.19 16.57 -8.08
CA VAL A 151 -12.12 15.67 -6.91
C VAL A 151 -12.80 14.32 -7.15
N LYS A 152 -13.93 14.30 -7.88
CA LYS A 152 -14.66 13.06 -8.20
C LYS A 152 -13.88 12.11 -9.14
N GLN A 153 -13.09 12.65 -10.06
CA GLN A 153 -12.28 11.81 -10.95
C GLN A 153 -11.10 11.23 -10.19
N ILE A 154 -10.43 12.06 -9.38
CA ILE A 154 -9.31 11.63 -8.54
C ILE A 154 -9.77 10.55 -7.55
N SER A 155 -10.93 10.72 -6.91
CA SER A 155 -11.45 9.75 -5.96
C SER A 155 -11.71 8.37 -6.60
N ASN A 156 -12.30 8.36 -7.79
CA ASN A 156 -12.56 7.13 -8.53
C ASN A 156 -11.27 6.43 -8.97
N VAL A 157 -10.30 7.18 -9.51
CA VAL A 157 -9.01 6.64 -9.93
C VAL A 157 -8.24 6.10 -8.72
N PHE A 158 -8.24 6.83 -7.60
CA PHE A 158 -7.59 6.41 -6.37
C PHE A 158 -8.23 5.14 -5.79
N ALA A 159 -9.55 5.05 -5.80
CA ALA A 159 -10.28 3.85 -5.39
C ALA A 159 -9.93 2.64 -6.28
N LEU A 160 -9.82 2.84 -7.60
CA LEU A 160 -9.42 1.78 -8.53
C LEU A 160 -8.01 1.26 -8.23
N PHE A 161 -7.05 2.15 -7.98
CA PHE A 161 -5.69 1.77 -7.58
C PHE A 161 -5.65 0.99 -6.27
N LEU A 162 -6.48 1.34 -5.28
CA LEU A 162 -6.60 0.60 -4.03
C LEU A 162 -7.19 -0.81 -4.22
N VAL A 163 -8.16 -0.97 -5.12
CA VAL A 163 -8.74 -2.28 -5.43
C VAL A 163 -7.72 -3.16 -6.15
N VAL A 164 -7.01 -2.61 -7.14
CA VAL A 164 -5.94 -3.33 -7.85
C VAL A 164 -4.85 -3.75 -6.87
N ASP A 165 -4.42 -2.86 -5.99
CA ASP A 165 -3.46 -3.16 -4.93
C ASP A 165 -3.92 -4.34 -4.05
N PHE A 166 -5.17 -4.31 -3.58
CA PHE A 166 -5.73 -5.39 -2.77
C PHE A 166 -5.74 -6.74 -3.50
N VAL A 167 -6.11 -6.76 -4.79
CA VAL A 167 -6.05 -7.98 -5.62
C VAL A 167 -4.61 -8.48 -5.76
N LEU A 168 -3.65 -7.59 -5.98
CA LEU A 168 -2.23 -7.95 -6.05
C LEU A 168 -1.72 -8.50 -4.71
N MET A 169 -2.18 -7.97 -3.57
CA MET A 169 -1.86 -8.51 -2.25
C MET A 169 -2.39 -9.94 -2.06
N LEU A 170 -3.66 -10.19 -2.42
CA LEU A 170 -4.24 -11.53 -2.36
C LEU A 170 -3.47 -12.51 -3.26
N TYR A 171 -3.09 -12.07 -4.46
CA TYR A 171 -2.32 -12.88 -5.39
C TYR A 171 -0.90 -13.16 -4.87
N PHE A 172 -0.24 -12.18 -4.27
CA PHE A 172 1.09 -12.35 -3.68
C PHE A 172 1.05 -13.32 -2.48
N TYR A 173 0.02 -13.23 -1.64
CA TYR A 173 -0.21 -14.19 -0.57
C TYR A 173 -0.36 -15.62 -1.08
N PHE A 174 -1.14 -15.81 -2.16
CA PHE A 174 -1.29 -17.11 -2.80
C PHE A 174 0.06 -17.69 -3.26
N LEU A 175 0.94 -16.87 -3.83
CA LEU A 175 2.28 -17.29 -4.23
C LEU A 175 3.15 -17.70 -3.03
N ILE A 176 3.12 -16.93 -1.94
CA ILE A 176 3.85 -17.24 -0.70
C ILE A 176 3.36 -18.55 -0.09
N TRP A 177 2.04 -18.72 0.02
CA TRP A 177 1.42 -19.94 0.53
C TRP A 177 1.87 -21.15 -0.28
N ARG A 178 1.78 -21.07 -1.60
CA ARG A 178 2.17 -22.17 -2.48
C ARG A 178 3.66 -22.49 -2.38
N PHE A 179 4.52 -21.49 -2.26
CA PHE A 179 5.94 -21.69 -2.03
C PHE A 179 6.22 -22.39 -0.69
N ASN A 180 5.50 -22.01 0.37
CA ASN A 180 5.60 -22.64 1.69
C ASN A 180 5.18 -24.12 1.65
N VAL A 181 4.06 -24.44 1.00
CA VAL A 181 3.62 -25.84 0.82
C VAL A 181 4.67 -26.66 0.06
N ARG A 182 5.29 -26.08 -0.97
CA ARG A 182 6.38 -26.76 -1.70
C ARG A 182 7.59 -27.04 -0.82
N LEU A 183 7.98 -26.11 0.06
CA LEU A 183 9.08 -26.31 0.99
C LEU A 183 8.78 -27.40 2.02
N GLN A 184 7.53 -27.54 2.47
CA GLN A 184 7.13 -28.61 3.41
C GLN A 184 7.29 -30.01 2.81
N HIS A 185 7.07 -30.17 1.51
CA HIS A 185 7.17 -31.46 0.82
C HIS A 185 8.58 -31.75 0.29
N TYR A 186 9.50 -30.77 0.34
CA TYR A 186 10.87 -30.93 -0.12
C TYR A 186 11.67 -32.04 0.59
N PRO A 187 11.66 -32.18 1.94
CA PRO A 187 12.36 -33.28 2.61
C PRO A 187 11.82 -34.66 2.22
N VAL A 188 10.49 -34.79 2.05
CA VAL A 188 9.84 -36.03 1.58
C VAL A 188 10.29 -36.39 0.16
N GLN A 189 10.44 -35.41 -0.74
CA GLN A 189 10.93 -35.62 -2.11
C GLN A 189 12.42 -35.99 -2.19
N LYS A 190 13.20 -35.64 -1.16
CA LYS A 190 14.64 -35.93 -1.11
C LYS A 190 14.96 -37.27 -0.42
N ASN A 191 13.94 -38.03 0.02
CA ASN A 191 14.08 -39.19 0.90
C ASN A 191 14.81 -38.90 2.22
N ASP A 192 14.96 -37.63 2.57
CA ASP A 192 15.55 -37.21 3.84
C ASP A 192 14.41 -37.13 4.86
N LEU A 193 14.05 -38.26 5.46
CA LEU A 193 13.12 -38.32 6.58
C LEU A 193 13.75 -37.59 7.78
N VAL A 194 13.44 -36.31 7.93
CA VAL A 194 13.70 -35.57 9.17
C VAL A 194 12.37 -34.98 9.63
N TYR A 195 11.67 -35.76 10.45
CA TYR A 195 10.76 -35.24 11.48
C TYR A 195 11.56 -35.18 12.80
N PRO A 196 11.22 -34.32 13.77
CA PRO A 196 9.95 -33.60 13.96
C PRO A 196 9.96 -32.08 13.66
#